data_AF-A0A927CC86-F1
#
_entry.id   AF-A0A927CC86-F1
#
_cell.length_a   1.000
_cell.length_b   1.000
_cell.length_c   1.000
_cell.angle_alpha   90.00
_cell.angle_beta   90.00
_cell.angle_gamma   90.00
#
_symmetry.space_group_name_H-M   'P 1'
#
loop_
_entity.id
_entity.type
_entity.pdbx_description
1 polymer ?
#
loop_
_entity_poly.entity_id
_entity_poly.type
_entity_poly.pdbx_seq_one_letter_code
_entity_poly.pdbx_strand_id
1 'polypeptide(L)' 'MDCDIYSSTVTIFENLHRFLGSGSVIIFDEYFNYPNWKEHEYKAFKEYCEKYNVLYKYFASGMQQVAVVIESEGH' A
#
# COMPACT_ATOMS: atom_id res chain seq x y z
N MET A 1 -4.20 2.18 6.31
CA MET A 1 -3.19 1.67 7.25
C MET A 1 -2.86 2.84 8.13
N ASP A 2 -2.84 2.58 9.43
CA ASP A 2 -2.51 3.53 10.49
C ASP A 2 -1.29 2.94 11.18
N CYS A 3 -0.18 2.94 10.45
CA CYS A 3 1.06 2.32 10.84
C CYS A 3 2.18 3.31 10.54
N ASP A 4 2.45 4.19 11.51
CA ASP A 4 3.59 5.12 11.54
C ASP A 4 4.94 4.47 11.15
N ILE A 5 5.03 3.14 11.24
CA ILE A 5 6.27 2.37 11.11
C ILE A 5 6.21 1.45 9.90
N TYR A 6 7.14 1.68 8.99
CA TYR A 6 7.48 0.86 7.83
C TYR A 6 7.38 -0.67 8.07
N SER A 7 7.89 -1.16 9.20
CA SER A 7 7.91 -2.59 9.54
C SER A 7 6.52 -3.20 9.75
N SER A 8 5.56 -2.43 10.25
CA SER A 8 4.18 -2.88 10.43
C SER A 8 3.47 -3.04 9.09
N THR A 9 3.67 -2.08 8.18
CA THR A 9 3.14 -2.08 6.81
C THR A 9 3.66 -3.28 6.02
N VAL A 10 4.96 -3.60 6.13
CA VAL A 10 5.55 -4.80 5.52
C VAL A 10 4.95 -6.08 6.09
N THR A 11 4.84 -6.18 7.42
CA THR A 11 4.29 -7.37 8.08
C THR A 11 2.85 -7.64 7.66
N ILE A 12 2.02 -6.59 7.57
CA ILE A 12 0.64 -6.71 7.11
C ILE A 12 0.61 -7.21 5.66
N PHE A 13 1.42 -6.65 4.77
CA PHE A 13 1.45 -7.08 3.38
C PHE A 13 1.91 -8.54 3.22
N GLU A 14 2.91 -8.99 3.97
CA GLU A 14 3.34 -10.40 3.91
C GLU A 14 2.25 -11.38 4.38
N ASN A 15 1.49 -11.01 5.41
CA ASN A 15 0.41 -11.86 5.92
C ASN A 15 -0.86 -11.79 5.07
N LEU A 16 -1.17 -10.63 4.50
CA LEU A 16 -2.39 -10.41 3.72
C LEU A 16 -2.23 -10.67 2.22
N HIS A 17 -1.01 -10.83 1.71
CA HIS A 17 -0.76 -11.02 0.28
C HIS A 17 -1.66 -12.11 -0.34
N ARG A 18 -1.86 -13.23 0.35
CA ARG A 18 -2.70 -14.35 -0.13
C ARG A 18 -4.19 -14.01 -0.24
N PHE A 19 -4.63 -12.92 0.37
CA PHE A 19 -6.01 -12.44 0.35
C PHE A 19 -6.17 -11.19 -0.53
N LEU A 20 -5.07 -10.55 -0.91
CA LEU A 20 -5.04 -9.37 -1.77
C LEU A 20 -5.06 -9.83 -3.22
N GLY A 21 -6.26 -9.91 -3.78
CA GLY A 21 -6.52 -10.23 -5.19
C GLY A 21 -6.96 -9.01 -6.01
N SER A 22 -7.05 -9.18 -7.33
CA SER A 22 -7.67 -8.19 -8.24
C SER A 22 -9.03 -7.70 -7.71
N GLY A 23 -9.22 -6.39 -7.66
CA GLY A 23 -10.40 -5.72 -7.10
C GLY A 23 -10.30 -5.38 -5.61
N SER A 24 -9.23 -5.81 -4.92
CA SER A 24 -9.00 -5.41 -3.53
C SER A 24 -8.72 -3.92 -3.42
N VAL A 25 -9.35 -3.25 -2.45
CA VAL A 25 -9.14 -1.83 -2.15
C VAL A 25 -8.27 -1.72 -0.90
N ILE A 26 -7.18 -0.97 -0.99
CA ILE A 26 -6.33 -0.61 0.15
C ILE A 26 -6.46 0.89 0.38
N ILE A 27 -6.75 1.27 1.63
CA ILE A 27 -6.84 2.67 2.05
C ILE A 27 -5.66 2.96 2.96
N PHE A 28 -4.90 4.00 2.66
CA PHE A 28 -3.81 4.55 3.46
C PHE A 28 -4.28 5.86 4.09
N ASP A 29 -4.06 6.04 5.40
CA ASP A 29 -4.52 7.24 6.12
C ASP A 29 -3.46 8.35 6.10
N GLU A 30 -2.18 7.98 6.15
CA GLU A 30 -1.03 8.89 6.09
C GLU A 30 -0.09 8.54 4.92
N TYR A 31 -0.62 8.64 3.70
CA TYR A 31 0.13 8.26 2.50
C TYR A 31 1.08 9.36 2.00
N PHE A 32 0.74 10.63 2.19
CA PHE A 32 1.53 11.76 1.70
C PHE A 32 1.33 13.02 2.55
N ASN A 33 2.11 14.08 2.27
CA ASN A 33 1.97 15.42 2.86
C ASN A 33 2.52 15.63 4.30
N TYR A 34 3.53 14.85 4.72
CA TYR A 34 4.32 15.08 5.94
C TYR A 34 5.81 14.71 5.74
N PRO A 35 6.77 15.25 6.50
CA PRO A 35 8.18 14.95 6.30
C PRO A 35 8.48 13.44 6.33
N ASN A 36 9.31 12.96 5.40
CA ASN A 36 9.72 11.56 5.27
C ASN A 36 8.64 10.56 4.84
N TRP A 37 7.41 10.97 4.49
CA TRP A 37 6.31 10.06 4.05
C TRP A 37 6.73 8.99 3.02
N LYS A 38 7.68 9.33 2.13
CA LYS A 38 8.23 8.43 1.12
C LYS A 38 9.03 7.26 1.68
N GLU A 39 9.48 7.33 2.93
CA GLU A 39 10.28 6.29 3.60
C GLU A 39 9.43 5.33 4.45
N HIS A 40 8.14 5.66 4.66
CA HIS A 40 7.22 4.87 5.47
C HIS A 40 6.29 4.02 4.59
N GLU A 41 4.97 4.23 4.67
CA GLU A 41 3.96 3.39 4.01
C GLU A 41 4.14 3.34 2.49
N TYR A 42 4.52 4.46 1.88
CA TYR A 42 4.79 4.53 0.43
C TYR A 42 5.92 3.57 0.02
N LYS A 43 7.03 3.53 0.77
CA LYS A 43 8.16 2.65 0.48
C LYS A 43 7.76 1.20 0.64
N ALA A 44 7.13 0.85 1.77
CA ALA A 44 6.70 -0.52 2.05
C ALA A 44 5.73 -1.02 0.98
N PHE A 45 4.78 -0.18 0.55
CA PHE A 45 3.86 -0.53 -0.53
C PHE A 45 4.57 -0.69 -1.88
N LYS A 46 5.51 0.20 -2.21
CA LYS A 46 6.30 0.07 -3.44
C LYS A 46 7.14 -1.20 -3.48
N GLU A 47 7.82 -1.53 -2.38
CA GLU A 47 8.60 -2.77 -2.27
C GLU A 47 7.71 -4.01 -2.34
N TYR A 48 6.52 -3.97 -1.72
CA TYR A 48 5.52 -5.03 -1.87
C TYR A 48 5.08 -5.20 -3.33
N CYS A 49 4.73 -4.12 -4.02
CA CYS A 49 4.31 -4.19 -5.42
C CYS A 49 5.41 -4.72 -6.33
N GLU A 50 6.67 -4.32 -6.10
CA GLU A 50 7.82 -4.84 -6.84
C GLU A 50 8.10 -6.31 -6.54
N LYS A 51 7.99 -6.74 -5.28
CA LYS A 51 8.24 -8.12 -4.85
C LYS A 51 7.22 -9.11 -5.42
N TYR A 52 5.95 -8.71 -5.50
CA TYR A 52 4.84 -9.58 -5.89
C TYR A 52 4.20 -9.22 -7.24
N ASN A 53 4.86 -8.37 -8.05
CA ASN A 53 4.36 -7.91 -9.35
C ASN A 53 2.89 -7.41 -9.28
N VAL A 54 2.59 -6.59 -8.27
CA VAL A 54 1.25 -6.06 -8.06
C VAL A 54 1.07 -4.80 -8.90
N LEU A 55 0.12 -4.85 -9.83
CA LEU A 55 -0.40 -3.69 -10.54
C LEU A 55 -1.54 -3.08 -9.73
N TYR A 56 -1.51 -1.77 -9.57
CA TYR A 56 -2.52 -1.05 -8.81
C TYR A 56 -2.83 0.29 -9.46
N LYS A 57 -4.00 0.83 -9.13
CA LYS A 57 -4.47 2.12 -9.59
C LYS A 57 -4.96 2.97 -8.42
N TYR A 58 -4.65 4.25 -8.44
CA TYR A 58 -5.24 5.21 -7.51
C TYR A 58 -6.73 5.40 -7.81
N PHE A 59 -7.57 5.11 -6.82
CA PHE A 59 -9.01 5.20 -6.91
C PHE A 59 -9.54 6.53 -6.35
N ALA A 60 -9.00 6.99 -5.21
CA ALA A 60 -9.37 8.24 -4.58
C ALA A 60 -8.21 8.81 -3.76
N SER A 61 -8.17 10.13 -3.57
CA SER A 61 -7.20 10.82 -2.71
C SER A 61 -7.86 11.89 -1.86
N GLY A 62 -7.48 11.97 -0.59
CA GLY A 62 -7.85 13.02 0.37
C GLY A 62 -6.72 14.04 0.56
N MET A 63 -6.66 14.69 1.73
CA MET A 63 -5.56 15.61 2.07
C MET A 63 -4.25 14.86 2.42
N GLN A 64 -4.38 13.72 3.09
CA GLN A 64 -3.27 12.83 3.48
C GLN A 64 -3.57 11.36 3.15
N GLN A 65 -4.84 11.02 2.90
CA GLN A 65 -5.26 9.67 2.56
C GLN A 65 -5.16 9.37 1.07
N VAL A 66 -4.95 8.09 0.75
CA VAL A 66 -5.17 7.57 -0.60
C VAL A 66 -5.84 6.21 -0.57
N ALA A 67 -6.72 5.95 -1.53
CA ALA A 67 -7.26 4.63 -1.81
C ALA A 67 -6.67 4.12 -3.12
N VAL A 68 -6.13 2.90 -3.11
CA VAL A 68 -5.66 2.18 -4.29
C VAL A 68 -6.48 0.92 -4.49
N VAL A 69 -6.72 0.57 -5.75
CA VAL A 69 -7.30 -0.71 -6.16
C VAL A 69 -6.20 -1.56 -6.75
N ILE A 70 -6.13 -2.83 -6.37
CA ILE A 70 -5.27 -3.81 -7.02
C ILE A 70 -5.93 -4.23 -8.34
N GLU A 71 -5.21 -4.07 -9.44
CA GLU A 71 -5.68 -4.48 -10.77
C GLU A 71 -5.27 -5.92 -11.09
N SER A 72 -4.06 -6.32 -10.68
CA SER A 72 -3.58 -7.69 -10.80
C SER A 72 -2.38 -7.96 -9.88
N GLU A 73 -2.15 -9.22 -9.55
CA GLU A 73 -0.99 -9.70 -8.81
C GLU A 73 -0.30 -10.85 -9.56
N GLY A 74 1.03 -10.93 -9.47
CA GLY A 74 1.80 -12.04 -10.02
C GLY A 74 1.81 -13.22 -9.05
N HIS A 75 1.09 -14.29 -9.38
CA HIS A 75 1.17 -15.59 -8.69
C HIS A 75 2.24 -16.51 -9.29
#